data_AF-A0A529L690-F1
#
_entry.id   AF-A0A529L690-F1
#
_cell.length_a   1.000
_cell.length_b   1.000
_cell.length_c   1.000
_cell.angle_alpha   90.00
_cell.angle_beta   90.00
_cell.angle_gamma   90.00
#
_symmetry.space_group_name_H-M   'P 1'
#
loop_
_entity.id
_entity.type
_entity.pdbx_description
1 polymer ?
#
loop_
_entity_poly.entity_id
_entity_poly.type
_entity_poly.pdbx_seq_one_letter_code
_entity_poly.pdbx_strand_id
1 'polypeptide(L)' 'MTKLTRRQTLAGMGALSAAGLIGMPAIAQEKTLIVPTLGGVWEQFWRSTIAPAFEKASGAKVTLDVGNGRVFGANLR' A
#
# COMPACT_ATOMS: atom_id res chain seq x y z
N MET A 1 26.32 15.80 -40.79
CA MET A 1 26.34 14.78 -39.72
C MET A 1 26.24 15.47 -38.37
N THR A 2 25.17 15.23 -37.62
CA THR A 2 24.97 15.77 -36.27
C THR A 2 26.01 15.14 -35.32
N LYS A 3 26.91 15.96 -34.76
CA LYS A 3 27.86 15.52 -33.72
C LYS A 3 27.17 15.65 -32.35
N LEU A 4 26.72 14.53 -31.79
CA LEU A 4 26.17 14.49 -30.43
C LEU A 4 27.30 14.45 -29.41
N THR A 5 27.25 15.36 -28.44
CA THR A 5 28.17 15.34 -27.29
C THR A 5 27.69 14.32 -26.26
N ARG A 6 28.63 13.74 -25.49
CA ARG A 6 28.31 12.80 -24.39
C ARG A 6 27.22 13.32 -23.45
N ARG A 7 27.23 14.63 -23.16
CA ARG A 7 26.22 15.27 -22.30
C ARG A 7 24.84 15.28 -22.94
N GLN A 8 24.74 15.53 -24.25
CA GLN A 8 23.47 15.48 -24.97
C GLN A 8 22.92 14.05 -25.06
N THR A 9 23.80 13.06 -25.23
CA THR A 9 23.40 11.64 -25.19
C THR A 9 22.85 11.28 -23.81
N LEU A 10 23.55 11.64 -22.73
CA LEU A 10 23.09 11.38 -21.35
C LEU A 10 21.78 12.13 -21.03
N ALA A 11 21.64 13.38 -21.48
CA ALA A 11 20.42 14.15 -21.30
C ALA A 11 19.24 13.53 -22.06
N GLY A 12 19.46 13.06 -23.30
CA GLY A 12 18.45 12.37 -24.10
C GLY A 12 18.01 11.05 -23.46
N MET A 13 18.95 10.25 -22.94
CA MET A 13 18.63 9.03 -22.21
C MET A 13 17.83 9.32 -20.93
N GLY A 14 18.24 10.33 -20.15
CA GLY A 14 17.51 10.74 -18.95
C GLY A 14 16.09 11.22 -19.25
N ALA A 15 15.91 12.02 -20.32
CA ALA A 15 14.61 12.49 -20.77
C ALA A 15 13.70 11.34 -21.23
N LEU A 16 14.23 10.34 -21.93
CA LEU A 16 13.48 9.15 -22.35
C LEU A 16 13.05 8.29 -21.15
N SER A 17 13.93 8.08 -20.18
CA SER A 17 13.58 7.35 -18.95
C SER A 17 12.49 8.08 -18.15
N ALA A 18 12.57 9.41 -18.04
CA ALA A 18 11.55 10.22 -17.38
C ALA A 18 10.22 10.22 -18.14
N ALA A 19 10.25 10.25 -19.48
CA ALA A 19 9.06 10.13 -20.31
C ALA A 19 8.34 8.79 -20.12
N GLY A 20 9.09 7.70 -19.84
CA GLY A 20 8.52 6.39 -19.51
C GLY A 20 7.77 6.34 -18.17
N LEU A 21 7.95 7.34 -17.30
CA LEU A 21 7.21 7.49 -16.05
C LEU A 21 5.93 8.33 -16.23
N ILE A 22 5.81 9.08 -17.34
CA ILE A 22 4.62 9.88 -17.63
C ILE A 22 3.46 8.93 -17.96
N GLY A 23 2.42 8.97 -17.12
CA GLY A 23 1.24 8.12 -17.29
C GLY A 23 1.36 6.73 -16.65
N MET A 24 2.40 6.47 -15.85
CA MET A 24 2.37 5.30 -14.96
C MET A 24 1.16 5.42 -14.02
N PRO A 25 0.31 4.39 -13.93
CA PRO A 25 -0.82 4.42 -13.01
C PRO A 25 -0.30 4.56 -11.59
N ALA A 26 -0.91 5.45 -10.81
CA ALA A 26 -0.66 5.50 -9.38
C ALA A 26 -0.99 4.13 -8.79
N ILE A 27 -0.03 3.53 -8.09
CA ILE A 27 -0.27 2.29 -7.36
C ILE A 27 -1.15 2.66 -6.17
N ALA A 28 -2.40 2.21 -6.20
CA ALA A 28 -3.32 2.37 -5.08
C ALA A 28 -2.77 1.64 -3.85
N GLN A 29 -2.95 2.22 -2.67
CA GLN A 29 -2.58 1.57 -1.42
C GLN A 29 -3.26 0.20 -1.30
N GLU A 30 -2.55 -0.77 -0.74
CA GLU A 30 -3.10 -2.11 -0.50
C GLU A 30 -4.42 -2.03 0.29
N LYS A 31 -5.40 -2.84 -0.14
CA LYS A 31 -6.72 -2.88 0.51
C LYS A 31 -6.60 -3.57 1.86
N THR A 32 -6.53 -2.78 2.92
CA THR A 32 -6.43 -3.28 4.30
C THR A 32 -7.50 -2.64 5.17
N LEU A 33 -8.31 -3.47 5.84
CA LEU A 33 -9.24 -3.06 6.87
C LEU A 33 -8.55 -3.13 8.23
N ILE A 34 -8.41 -1.98 8.89
CA ILE A 34 -7.96 -1.90 10.28
C ILE A 34 -9.19 -1.96 11.20
N VAL A 35 -9.20 -2.91 12.13
CA VAL A 35 -10.29 -3.09 13.10
C VAL A 35 -9.75 -2.81 14.49
N PRO A 36 -10.04 -1.62 15.06
CA PRO A 36 -9.88 -1.37 16.48
C PRO A 36 -10.70 -2.39 17.27
N THR A 37 -10.03 -3.19 18.10
CA THR A 37 -10.72 -4.23 18.86
C THR A 37 -10.20 -4.33 20.29
N LEU A 38 -11.06 -4.90 21.14
CA LEU A 38 -10.70 -5.35 22.47
C LEU A 38 -10.09 -6.75 22.36
N GLY A 39 -9.01 -7.00 23.11
CA GLY A 39 -8.30 -8.28 23.09
C GLY A 39 -9.09 -9.44 23.70
N GLY A 40 -8.42 -10.57 23.88
CA GLY A 40 -9.00 -11.73 24.57
C GLY A 40 -9.92 -12.55 23.66
N VAL A 41 -11.01 -13.09 24.22
CA VAL A 41 -11.91 -14.02 23.49
C VAL A 41 -12.52 -13.36 22.25
N TRP A 42 -12.81 -12.07 22.31
CA TRP A 42 -13.38 -11.32 21.18
C TRP A 42 -12.39 -11.22 20.01
N GLU A 43 -11.12 -10.94 20.29
CA GLU A 43 -10.06 -10.96 19.28
C GLU A 43 -9.89 -12.36 18.69
N GLN A 44 -9.91 -13.41 19.52
CA GLN A 44 -9.79 -14.80 19.04
C GLN A 44 -10.93 -15.17 18.10
N PHE A 45 -12.17 -14.77 18.41
CA PHE A 45 -13.31 -14.95 17.53
C PHE A 45 -13.16 -14.21 16.20
N TRP A 46 -12.66 -12.98 16.23
CA TRP A 46 -12.32 -12.24 15.02
C TRP A 46 -11.30 -12.98 14.16
N ARG A 47 -10.21 -13.47 14.76
CA ARG A 47 -9.15 -14.18 14.03
C ARG A 47 -9.61 -15.50 13.44
N SER A 48 -10.46 -16.25 14.15
CA SER A 48 -10.90 -17.58 13.72
C SER A 48 -12.05 -17.53 12.72
N THR A 49 -12.92 -16.52 12.81
CA THR A 49 -14.21 -16.53 12.12
C THR A 49 -14.37 -15.34 11.19
N ILE A 50 -14.30 -14.12 11.71
CA ILE A 50 -14.71 -12.92 10.96
C ILE A 50 -13.65 -12.51 9.93
N ALA A 51 -12.39 -12.36 10.36
CA ALA A 51 -11.32 -11.89 9.50
C ALA A 51 -11.13 -12.79 8.26
N PRO A 52 -11.02 -14.13 8.38
CA PRO A 52 -10.85 -14.99 7.21
C PRO A 52 -12.02 -14.91 6.23
N ALA A 53 -13.27 -14.86 6.74
CA ALA A 53 -14.45 -14.74 5.90
C ALA A 53 -14.49 -13.39 5.16
N PHE A 54 -14.15 -12.30 5.84
CA PHE A 54 -14.08 -10.98 5.24
C PHE A 54 -12.98 -10.87 4.18
N GLU A 55 -11.77 -11.38 4.46
CA GLU A 55 -10.67 -11.38 3.50
C GLU A 55 -11.03 -12.15 2.23
N LYS A 56 -11.68 -13.32 2.39
CA LYS A 56 -12.13 -14.13 1.26
C LYS A 56 -13.20 -13.42 0.42
N ALA A 57 -14.12 -12.72 1.06
CA ALA A 57 -15.22 -12.05 0.36
C ALA A 57 -14.79 -10.74 -0.33
N SER A 58 -13.88 -9.99 0.29
CA SER A 58 -13.52 -8.63 -0.16
C SER A 58 -12.20 -8.57 -0.92
N GLY A 59 -11.32 -9.56 -0.74
CA GLY A 59 -9.92 -9.50 -1.17
C GLY A 59 -9.07 -8.49 -0.40
N ALA A 60 -9.62 -7.82 0.61
CA ALA A 60 -8.88 -6.91 1.49
C ALA A 60 -8.31 -7.67 2.68
N LYS A 61 -7.11 -7.30 3.14
CA LYS A 61 -6.50 -7.85 4.35
C LYS A 61 -7.14 -7.27 5.61
N VAL A 62 -7.18 -8.04 6.69
CA VAL A 62 -7.70 -7.57 7.97
C VAL A 62 -6.57 -7.49 8.99
N THR A 63 -6.39 -6.31 9.59
CA THR A 63 -5.47 -6.09 10.69
C THR A 63 -6.26 -5.71 11.93
N LEU A 64 -6.13 -6.51 12.99
CA LEU A 64 -6.74 -6.21 14.28
C LEU A 64 -5.81 -5.32 15.10
N ASP A 65 -6.26 -4.10 15.43
CA ASP A 65 -5.56 -3.21 16.36
C ASP A 65 -6.08 -3.44 17.78
N VAL A 66 -5.37 -4.33 18.48
CA VAL A 66 -5.71 -4.76 19.84
C VAL A 66 -5.27 -3.69 20.83
N GLY A 67 -6.23 -3.15 21.57
CA GLY A 67 -6.04 -1.95 22.40
C GLY A 67 -6.88 -0.77 21.92
N ASN A 68 -8.02 -1.08 21.28
CA ASN A 68 -9.05 -0.11 20.90
C ASN A 68 -8.53 1.04 20.03
N GLY A 69 -7.72 0.73 19.01
CA GLY A 69 -7.29 1.74 18.04
C GLY A 69 -6.10 2.59 18.49
N ARG A 70 -5.46 2.27 19.64
CA ARG A 70 -4.34 3.06 20.17
C ARG A 70 -3.15 3.12 19.21
N VAL A 71 -2.80 2.01 18.56
CA VAL A 71 -1.62 1.95 17.68
C VAL A 71 -1.94 2.61 16.35
N PHE A 72 -3.07 2.29 15.74
CA PHE A 72 -3.48 2.89 14.48
C PHE A 72 -3.73 4.39 14.64
N GLY A 73 -4.48 4.78 15.66
CA GLY A 73 -4.81 6.17 15.96
C GLY A 73 -3.56 7.05 16.14
N ALA A 74 -2.54 6.54 16.85
CA ALA A 74 -1.28 7.26 17.04
C ALA A 74 -0.42 7.39 15.78
N ASN A 75 -0.71 6.60 14.74
CA ASN A 75 0.07 6.55 13.50
C ASN A 75 -0.72 7.01 12.26
N LEU A 76 -1.91 7.59 12.43
CA LEU A 76 -2.60 8.31 11.37
C LEU A 76 -1.71 9.47 10.92
N ARG A 77 -1.18 9.36 9.71
CA ARG A 77 -0.36 10.38 9.03
C ARG A 77 -1.03 10.77 7.74
#